data_AF-A0A183EVL2-F1
#
_entry.id   AF-A0A183EVL2-F1
#
_cell.length_a   1.000
_cell.length_b   1.000
_cell.length_c   1.000
_cell.angle_alpha   90.00
_cell.angle_beta   90.00
_cell.angle_gamma   90.00
#
_symmetry.space_group_name_H-M   'P 1'
#
loop_
_entity.id
_entity.type
_entity.pdbx_description
1 polymer ?
#
loop_
_entity_poly.entity_id
_entity_poly.type
_entity_poly.pdbx_seq_one_letter_code
_entity_poly.pdbx_strand_id
1 'polypeptide(L)'
;MVHNGYGSSKITLTEALNAINEAAFERTRYPLFIRLELHLDIEWQLVLVNLLCEVFGNKLYRPRSDPVDWVNGQRRPTPKDFQMRIILVVSLLLSYESAM
;
A
#
# COMPACT_ATOMS: atom_id res chain seq x y z
N MET A 1 1.82 -15.01 3.30
CA MET A 1 0.35 -14.90 3.07
C MET A 1 -0.28 -16.29 3.17
N VAL A 2 -1.40 -16.42 3.88
CA VAL A 2 -2.22 -17.65 3.91
C VAL A 2 -3.34 -17.45 2.90
N HIS A 3 -3.52 -18.40 1.98
CA HIS A 3 -4.65 -18.39 1.06
C HIS A 3 -5.67 -19.42 1.54
N ASN A 4 -6.85 -18.96 1.99
CA ASN A 4 -8.04 -19.79 2.18
C ASN A 4 -7.86 -21.13 2.94
N GLY A 5 -7.10 -21.14 4.04
CA GLY A 5 -7.05 -22.30 4.94
C GLY A 5 -6.26 -23.52 4.46
N TYR A 6 -5.65 -23.49 3.27
CA TYR A 6 -4.75 -24.54 2.79
C TYR A 6 -3.30 -24.04 2.74
N GLY A 7 -2.38 -24.91 3.15
CA GLY A 7 -0.95 -24.62 3.34
C GLY A 7 -0.23 -24.28 2.03
N SER A 8 -0.37 -23.04 1.56
CA SER A 8 0.60 -22.43 0.66
C SER A 8 1.88 -22.16 1.46
N SER A 9 3.04 -22.39 0.83
CA SER A 9 4.33 -21.96 1.36
C SER A 9 4.23 -20.52 1.85
N LYS A 10 4.57 -20.30 3.12
CA LYS A 10 4.45 -18.99 3.75
C LYS A 10 5.63 -18.14 3.31
N ILE A 11 5.44 -17.29 2.30
CA ILE A 11 6.35 -16.15 2.10
C ILE A 11 6.14 -15.15 3.22
N THR A 12 7.24 -14.60 3.73
CA THR A 12 7.17 -13.50 4.69
C THR A 12 6.70 -12.24 3.99
N LEU A 13 6.06 -11.34 4.74
CA LEU A 13 5.65 -10.05 4.20
C LEU A 13 6.86 -9.24 3.71
N THR A 14 7.96 -9.25 4.46
CA THR A 14 9.19 -8.53 4.13
C THR A 14 9.77 -8.99 2.78
N GLU A 15 9.85 -10.30 2.53
CA GLU A 15 10.29 -10.84 1.24
C GLU A 15 9.40 -10.35 0.09
N ALA A 16 8.08 -10.39 0.28
CA ALA A 16 7.14 -9.94 -0.74
C ALA A 16 7.30 -8.42 -1.03
N LEU A 17 7.41 -7.60 0.01
CA LEU A 17 7.58 -6.15 -0.14
C LEU A 17 8.91 -5.79 -0.80
N ASN A 18 10.01 -6.48 -0.46
CA ASN A 18 11.31 -6.26 -1.08
C ASN A 18 11.29 -6.61 -2.57
N ALA A 19 10.74 -7.77 -2.92
CA ALA A 19 10.60 -8.17 -4.33
C ALA A 19 9.76 -7.17 -5.13
N ILE A 20 8.66 -6.66 -4.55
CA ILE A 20 7.85 -5.61 -5.16
C ILE A 20 8.68 -4.33 -5.34
N ASN A 21 9.42 -3.91 -4.31
CA ASN A 21 10.20 -2.68 -4.35
C ASN A 21 11.27 -2.70 -5.47
N GLU A 22 11.92 -3.84 -5.66
CA GLU A 22 12.92 -4.08 -6.71
C GLU A 22 12.28 -4.03 -8.10
N ALA A 23 11.18 -4.76 -8.30
CA ALA A 23 10.58 -4.95 -9.62
C ALA A 23 9.58 -3.86 -10.06
N ALA A 24 9.01 -3.07 -9.13
CA ALA A 24 7.82 -2.24 -9.34
C ALA A 24 7.85 -1.33 -10.59
N PHE A 25 9.03 -0.85 -10.97
CA PHE A 25 9.18 0.11 -12.06
C PHE A 25 10.23 -0.27 -13.12
N GLU A 26 10.65 -1.54 -13.17
CA GLU A 26 11.65 -1.99 -14.15
C GLU A 26 11.15 -1.87 -15.60
N ARG A 27 9.85 -2.11 -15.82
CA ARG A 27 9.24 -2.16 -17.16
C ARG A 27 8.36 -0.95 -17.47
N THR A 28 7.88 -0.25 -16.45
CA THR A 28 6.98 0.89 -16.59
C THR A 28 7.25 1.92 -15.50
N ARG A 29 7.05 3.20 -15.82
CA ARG A 29 7.16 4.29 -14.85
C ARG A 29 5.82 4.68 -14.23
N TYR A 30 4.71 4.14 -14.73
CA TYR A 30 3.37 4.46 -14.25
C TYR A 30 3.11 3.86 -12.85
N PRO A 31 2.18 4.44 -12.07
CA PRO A 31 1.97 4.07 -10.67
C PRO A 31 1.60 2.59 -10.50
N LEU A 32 2.10 2.00 -9.42
CA LEU A 32 1.72 0.67 -8.97
C LEU A 32 0.67 0.80 -7.87
N PHE A 33 -0.48 0.14 -8.04
CA PHE A 33 -1.48 0.01 -6.99
C PHE A 33 -1.32 -1.32 -6.27
N ILE A 34 -1.14 -1.29 -4.96
CA ILE A 34 -1.09 -2.49 -4.12
C ILE A 34 -2.38 -2.53 -3.31
N ARG A 35 -3.21 -3.55 -3.55
CA ARG A 35 -4.37 -3.83 -2.72
C ARG A 35 -3.92 -4.62 -1.49
N LEU A 36 -4.17 -4.08 -0.30
CA LEU A 36 -3.87 -4.74 0.97
C LEU A 36 -5.17 -5.29 1.58
N GLU A 37 -5.16 -6.59 1.87
CA GLU A 37 -6.18 -7.26 2.67
C GLU A 37 -5.61 -7.50 4.08
N LEU A 38 -6.12 -6.74 5.04
CA LEU A 38 -5.57 -6.72 6.39
C LEU A 38 -6.43 -7.59 7.31
N HIS A 39 -5.79 -8.60 7.89
CA HIS A 39 -6.32 -9.43 8.98
C HIS A 39 -5.42 -9.26 10.21
N LEU A 40 -5.04 -8.01 10.50
CA LEU A 40 -4.11 -7.63 11.55
C LEU A 40 -4.83 -6.74 12.56
N ASP A 41 -4.48 -6.87 13.84
CA ASP A 41 -4.88 -5.92 14.87
C ASP A 41 -4.12 -4.59 14.73
N ILE A 42 -4.46 -3.62 15.59
CA ILE A 42 -3.90 -2.26 15.53
C ILE A 42 -2.39 -2.26 15.76
N GLU A 43 -1.87 -3.08 16.68
CA GLU A 43 -0.44 -3.13 16.99
C GLU A 43 0.36 -3.63 15.77
N TRP A 44 -0.11 -4.70 15.13
CA TRP A 44 0.49 -5.23 13.92
C TRP A 44 0.31 -4.32 12.70
N GLN A 45 -0.78 -3.54 12.63
CA GLN A 45 -0.93 -2.51 11.61
C GLN A 45 0.12 -1.40 11.74
N LEU A 46 0.50 -1.01 12.97
CA LEU A 46 1.59 -0.05 13.18
C LEU A 46 2.94 -0.62 12.71
N VAL A 47 3.21 -1.89 13.02
CA VAL A 47 4.42 -2.59 12.52
C VAL A 47 4.42 -2.63 10.99
N LEU A 48 3.28 -2.94 10.37
CA LEU A 48 3.10 -2.94 8.92
C LEU A 48 3.40 -1.56 8.32
N VAL A 49 2.87 -0.49 8.91
CA VAL A 49 3.11 0.89 8.42
C VAL A 49 4.60 1.23 8.45
N ASN A 50 5.30 0.87 9.53
CA ASN A 50 6.74 1.08 9.63
C ASN A 50 7.50 0.32 8.55
N LEU A 51 7.17 -0.96 8.35
CA LEU A 51 7.78 -1.80 7.33
C LEU A 51 7.54 -1.25 5.90
N LEU A 52 6.32 -0.82 5.60
CA LEU A 52 5.99 -0.20 4.31
C LEU A 52 6.76 1.10 4.09
N CYS A 53 6.91 1.93 5.12
CA CYS A 53 7.67 3.16 5.05
C CYS A 53 9.17 2.89 4.82
N GLU A 54 9.72 1.89 5.51
CA GLU A 54 11.12 1.49 5.39
C GLU A 54 11.43 0.92 4.00
N VAL A 55 10.64 -0.04 3.54
CA VAL A 55 10.90 -0.76 2.28
C VAL A 55 10.64 0.11 1.06
N PHE A 56 9.49 0.80 1.00
CA PHE A 56 9.13 1.59 -0.19
C PHE A 56 9.67 3.02 -0.15
N GLY A 57 10.02 3.55 1.03
CA GLY A 57 10.64 4.86 1.19
C GLY A 57 9.90 5.97 0.42
N ASN A 58 10.60 6.59 -0.52
CA ASN A 58 10.08 7.66 -1.37
C ASN A 58 9.11 7.17 -2.47
N LYS A 59 9.13 5.88 -2.84
CA LYS A 59 8.17 5.33 -3.80
C LYS A 59 6.77 5.29 -3.20
N LEU A 60 6.63 5.14 -1.88
CA LEU A 60 5.34 5.15 -1.22
C LEU A 60 4.67 6.53 -1.32
N TYR A 61 3.52 6.59 -1.97
CA TYR A 61 2.73 7.80 -2.08
C TYR A 61 2.13 8.20 -0.72
N ARG A 62 2.30 9.46 -0.34
CA ARG A 62 1.79 10.03 0.90
C ARG A 62 0.93 11.26 0.57
N PRO A 63 -0.41 11.17 0.62
CA PRO A 63 -1.29 12.28 0.28
C PRO A 63 -0.99 13.57 1.05
N ARG A 64 -0.61 13.46 2.34
CA ARG A 64 -0.24 14.62 3.18
C ARG A 64 1.01 15.36 2.72
N SER A 65 1.85 14.74 1.91
CA SER A 65 3.08 15.33 1.38
C SER A 65 2.92 15.79 -0.07
N ASP A 66 1.76 15.57 -0.69
CA ASP A 66 1.46 16.05 -2.03
C ASP A 66 0.93 17.49 -1.94
N PRO A 67 1.58 18.48 -2.59
CA PRO A 67 1.09 19.86 -2.59
C PRO A 67 -0.18 20.05 -3.43
N VAL A 68 -0.56 19.08 -4.26
CA VAL A 68 -1.74 19.17 -5.13
C VAL A 68 -2.97 18.66 -4.40
N ASP A 69 -4.00 19.51 -4.29
CA ASP A 69 -5.32 19.09 -3.84
C ASP A 69 -6.05 18.33 -4.96
N TRP A 70 -5.91 17.01 -4.95
CA TRP A 70 -6.60 16.10 -5.88
C TRP A 70 -8.09 15.89 -5.56
N VAL A 71 -8.58 16.35 -4.41
CA VAL A 71 -9.94 16.10 -3.92
C VAL A 71 -10.86 17.28 -4.25
N ASN A 72 -10.46 18.51 -3.90
CA ASN A 72 -11.27 19.71 -4.10
C ASN A 72 -10.75 20.59 -5.25
N GLY A 73 -9.60 20.25 -5.83
CA GLY A 73 -9.06 20.94 -6.99
C GLY A 73 -9.83 20.64 -8.29
N GLN A 74 -9.70 21.53 -9.28
CA GLN A 74 -10.32 21.31 -10.60
C GLN A 74 -9.57 20.30 -11.47
N ARG A 75 -8.31 20.01 -11.15
CA ARG A 75 -7.44 19.12 -11.92
C ARG A 75 -7.62 17.67 -11.45
N ARG A 76 -7.98 16.78 -12.37
CA ARG A 76 -8.05 15.35 -12.09
C ARG A 76 -6.67 14.69 -12.16
N PRO A 77 -6.39 13.71 -11.28
CA PRO A 77 -5.15 12.96 -11.30
C PRO A 77 -5.01 12.17 -12.61
N THR A 78 -3.81 12.16 -13.20
CA THR A 78 -3.46 11.29 -14.33
C THR A 78 -2.41 10.27 -13.91
N PRO A 79 -2.27 9.12 -14.59
CA PRO A 79 -1.19 8.17 -14.31
C PRO A 79 0.21 8.81 -14.37
N LYS A 80 0.39 9.86 -15.18
CA LYS A 80 1.67 10.57 -15.30
C LYS A 80 2.03 11.35 -14.03
N ASP A 81 1.03 11.78 -13.25
CA ASP A 81 1.25 12.54 -12.01
C ASP A 81 1.83 11.68 -10.88
N PHE A 82 1.61 10.37 -10.94
CA PHE A 82 2.05 9.41 -9.92
C PHE A 82 3.13 8.46 -10.45
N GLN A 83 3.96 8.93 -11.39
CA GLN A 83 5.06 8.11 -11.87
C GLN A 83 6.01 7.72 -10.74
N MET A 84 6.47 6.47 -10.78
CA MET A 84 7.36 5.88 -9.77
C MET A 84 6.76 5.86 -8.36
N ARG A 85 5.42 5.97 -8.25
CA ARG A 85 4.70 5.90 -6.97
C ARG A 85 3.98 4.58 -6.78
N ILE A 86 4.06 4.08 -5.56
CA ILE A 86 3.30 2.94 -5.04
C ILE A 86 2.15 3.52 -4.23
N ILE A 87 0.91 3.19 -4.62
CA ILE A 87 -0.31 3.65 -3.98
C ILE A 87 -0.98 2.45 -3.30
N LEU A 88 -1.21 2.57 -2.00
CA LEU A 88 -1.88 1.53 -1.23
C LEU A 88 -3.39 1.71 -1.33
N VAL A 89 -4.08 0.62 -1.65
CA VAL A 89 -5.54 0.53 -1.67
C VAL A 89 -5.95 -0.44 -0.57
N VAL A 90 -6.43 0.10 0.54
CA VAL A 90 -6.82 -0.69 1.71
C VAL A 90 -8.34 -0.72 1.77
N SER A 91 -8.92 -1.90 1.90
CA SER A 91 -10.31 -2.01 2.35
C SER A 91 -10.30 -1.83 3.86
N LEU A 92 -10.65 -0.65 4.35
CA LEU A 92 -10.98 -0.49 5.77
C LEU A 92 -12.24 -1.31 6.03
N LEU A 93 -12.08 -2.48 6.63
CA LEU A 93 -13.21 -3.20 7.18
C LEU A 93 -13.64 -2.39 8.40
N LEU A 94 -14.76 -1.69 8.27
CA LEU A 94 -15.41 -0.96 9.36
C LEU A 94 -15.88 -1.96 10.41
N SER A 95 -14.98 -2.49 11.22
CA SER A 95 -15.31 -3.12 12.49
C SER A 95 -15.16 -2.05 13.59
N TYR A 96 -16.02 -1.03 13.51
CA TYR A 96 -16.23 -0.06 14.59
C TYR A 96 -17.72 0.34 14.68
N GLU A 97 -18.62 -0.64 14.53
CA GLU A 97 -20.06 -0.49 14.84
C GLU A 97 -20.60 -1.61 15.75
N SER A 98 -19.78 -2.11 16.70
CA SER A 98 -20.31 -3.00 17.76
C SER A 98 -19.65 -2.83 19.12
N ALA A 99 -19.04 -1.67 19.39
CA ALA A 99 -18.52 -1.35 20.72
C ALA A 99 -18.81 0.13 21.06
N MET A 100 -20.09 0.47 21.11
CA MET A 100 -20.64 1.60 21.88
C MET A 100 -22.01 1.22 22.40
#